data_AF-A0A971K5A0-F1
#
_entry.id   AF-A0A971K5A0-F1
#
_cell.length_a   1.000
_cell.length_b   1.000
_cell.length_c   1.000
_cell.angle_alpha   90.00
_cell.angle_beta   90.00
_cell.angle_gamma   90.00
#
_symmetry.space_group_name_H-M   'P 1'
#
loop_
_entity.id
_entity.type
_entity.pdbx_description
1 polymer ?
#
loop_
_entity_poly.entity_id
_entity_poly.type
_entity_poly.pdbx_seq_one_letter_code
_entity_poly.pdbx_strand_id
1 'polypeptide(L)' 'MARRIEKVAVIGSGIMGGGIAALCASAGIKTLLLDIVPFDL' A
#
# COMPACT_ATOMS: atom_id res chain seq x y z
N MET A 1 4.26 23.20 -9.97
CA MET A 1 3.32 22.72 -8.93
C MET A 1 3.53 21.24 -8.72
N ALA A 2 3.70 20.78 -7.47
CA ALA A 2 3.66 19.36 -7.16
C ALA A 2 2.20 18.88 -7.21
N ARG A 3 1.94 17.70 -7.81
CA ARG A 3 0.60 17.09 -7.79
C ARG A 3 0.35 16.47 -6.42
N ARG A 4 -0.83 16.73 -5.84
CA ARG A 4 -1.22 16.10 -4.58
C ARG A 4 -1.56 14.63 -4.83
N ILE A 5 -0.97 13.75 -4.03
CA ILE A 5 -1.28 12.32 -4.07
C ILE A 5 -2.55 12.10 -3.23
N GLU A 6 -3.65 11.75 -3.88
CA GLU A 6 -4.94 11.50 -3.22
C GLU A 6 -5.11 10.02 -2.82
N LYS A 7 -4.44 9.10 -3.51
CA LYS A 7 -4.48 7.65 -3.26
C LYS A 7 -3.14 6.99 -3.57
N VAL A 8 -2.81 5.94 -2.84
CA VAL A 8 -1.65 5.06 -3.07
C VAL A 8 -2.12 3.61 -3.17
N ALA A 9 -1.54 2.85 -4.08
CA ALA A 9 -1.68 1.40 -4.12
C ALA A 9 -0.30 0.75 -3.92
N VAL A 10 -0.21 -0.19 -2.99
CA VAL A 10 0.99 -1.01 -2.74
C VAL A 10 0.68 -2.43 -3.19
N ILE A 11 1.51 -2.96 -4.09
CA ILE A 11 1.38 -4.32 -4.61
C ILE A 11 2.42 -5.20 -3.90
N GLY A 12 1.95 -6.21 -3.19
CA GLY A 12 2.73 -7.06 -2.29
C GLY A 12 2.49 -6.71 -0.83
N SER A 13 2.08 -7.69 -0.03
CA SER A 13 1.75 -7.60 1.39
C SER A 13 2.82 -8.17 2.32
N GLY A 14 3.99 -8.54 1.78
CA GLY A 14 5.16 -8.90 2.58
C GLY A 14 5.61 -7.76 3.52
N ILE A 15 6.59 -8.04 4.39
CA ILE A 15 6.99 -7.14 5.49
C ILE A 15 7.21 -5.69 5.06
N MET A 16 7.96 -5.46 3.97
CA MET A 16 8.20 -4.11 3.47
C MET A 16 6.94 -3.48 2.87
N GLY A 17 6.13 -4.24 2.13
CA GLY A 17 4.89 -3.74 1.51
C GLY A 17 3.86 -3.31 2.54
N GLY A 18 3.67 -4.11 3.59
CA GLY A 18 2.85 -3.74 4.74
C GLY A 18 3.36 -2.47 5.44
N GLY A 19 4.68 -2.36 5.63
CA GLY A 19 5.30 -1.16 6.23
C GLY A 19 5.09 0.11 5.40
N ILE A 20 5.28 0.05 4.08
CA ILE A 20 5.04 1.18 3.17
C ILE A 20 3.55 1.58 3.21
N ALA A 21 2.64 0.61 3.11
CA ALA A 21 1.21 0.87 3.16
C ALA A 21 0.78 1.52 4.48
N ALA A 22 1.33 1.04 5.60
CA ALA A 22 1.08 1.59 6.93
C ALA A 22 1.58 3.03 7.07
N LEU A 23 2.76 3.36 6.54
CA LEU A 23 3.30 4.73 6.52
C LEU A 23 2.40 5.66 5.69
N CYS A 24 2.00 5.26 4.49
CA CYS A 24 1.11 6.05 3.64
C CYS A 24 -0.26 6.28 4.30
N ALA A 25 -0.82 5.25 4.93
CA ALA A 25 -2.08 5.36 5.67
C ALA A 25 -1.93 6.29 6.90
N SER A 26 -0.82 6.19 7.63
CA SER A 26 -0.52 7.05 8.79
C SER A 26 -0.35 8.52 8.39
N ALA A 27 0.14 8.77 7.18
CA ALA A 27 0.21 10.12 6.58
C ALA A 27 -1.15 10.64 6.08
N GLY A 28 -2.25 9.90 6.30
CA GLY A 28 -3.61 10.30 5.91
C GLY A 28 -3.92 10.11 4.42
N ILE A 29 -3.07 9.38 3.68
CA ILE A 29 -3.30 9.08 2.27
C ILE A 29 -4.18 7.84 2.19
N LYS A 30 -5.19 7.86 1.32
CA LYS A 30 -6.03 6.68 1.09
C LYS A 30 -5.21 5.58 0.41
N THR A 31 -4.91 4.54 1.17
CA THR A 31 -4.01 3.45 0.75
C THR A 31 -4.78 2.17 0.45
N LEU A 32 -4.45 1.53 -0.68
CA LEU A 32 -4.84 0.17 -1.02
C LEU A 32 -3.61 -0.73 -0.90
N LEU A 33 -3.72 -1.84 -0.18
CA LEU A 33 -2.71 -2.90 -0.16
C LEU A 33 -3.31 -4.11 -0.89
N LEU A 34 -2.64 -4.55 -1.95
CA LEU A 34 -3.10 -5.66 -2.78
C LEU A 34 -2.00 -6.72 -2.84
N ASP A 35 -2.38 -7.99 -2.65
CA ASP A 35 -1.49 -9.12 -2.88
C ASP A 35 -2.28 -10.28 -3.46
N ILE A 36 -1.57 -11.21 -4.09
CA ILE A 36 -2.14 -12.47 -4.55
C ILE A 36 -2.23 -13.43 -3.37
N VAL A 37 -3.28 -14.25 -3.35
CA VAL A 37 -3.34 -15.40 -2.42
C VAL A 37 -2.38 -16.48 -2.92
N PRO A 38 -1.69 -17.23 -2.03
CA PRO A 38 -0.86 -18.35 -2.45
C PRO A 38 -1.71 -19.36 -3.22
N PHE A 39 -1.17 -19.89 -4.33
CA PHE A 39 -1.89 -20.85 -5.18
C PHE A 39 -2.14 -22.20 -4.52
N ASP A 40 -1.37 -22.49 -3.48
CA ASP A 40 -1.30 -23.80 -2.83
C ASP A 40 -1.92 -23.75 -1.42
N LEU A 41 -2.70 -22.72 -1.11
CA LEU A 41 -3.29 -22.49 0.22
C LEU A 41 -4.53 -23.35 0.48
#